data_AF-A0A2R4MIP4-F1
#
_entry.id   AF-A0A2R4MIP4-F1
#
_cell.length_a   1.000
_cell.length_b   1.000
_cell.length_c   1.000
_cell.angle_alpha   90.00
_cell.angle_beta   90.00
_cell.angle_gamma   90.00
#
_symmetry.space_group_name_H-M   'P 1'
#
loop_
_entity.id
_entity.type
_entity.pdbx_description
1 polymer ?
#
loop_
_entity_poly.entity_id
_entity_poly.type
_entity_poly.pdbx_seq_one_letter_code
_entity_poly.pdbx_strand_id
1 'polypeptide(L)'
;MQSDQQKLQAILDQAVDHARASTERGRVAHYIPELAKADPQKAGIAVTLDNGETIGAGDWQQPNTIQSISKVFTLALCLGTLGDNLWRRVGREPSGSAFDSILQLEHENGIPRNPFVNAGAIVVTDAILATYQPKEALGEIVRFVQGLTGDDQIFIDGRVAQSEEETGHRNRALAHYLASCGNLYNPVAHTLGVYYNQCALTMDCAQLSRAGRFLAFAGTLGPNRQQMVSMKRARRIAAIMLTCGHYDGSGDFAYRVGLPAKSGVSGMILAAVPGIASIAVWSPGLDRNGNSHIGTQMLEYVTNEMDWTVFS
;
A
#
# COMPACT_ATOMS: atom_id res chain seq x y z
N MET A 1 -29.66 0.21 22.88
CA MET A 1 -28.41 0.83 22.42
C MET A 1 -27.68 -0.18 21.56
N GLN A 2 -27.48 0.12 20.28
CA GLN A 2 -26.65 -0.68 19.39
C GLN A 2 -25.18 -0.52 19.85
N SER A 3 -24.37 -1.58 19.87
CA SER A 3 -22.94 -1.43 20.16
C SER A 3 -22.24 -0.68 19.03
N ASP A 4 -21.14 0.02 19.31
CA ASP A 4 -20.37 0.75 18.28
C ASP A 4 -19.94 -0.16 17.12
N GLN A 5 -19.68 -1.45 17.41
CA GLN A 5 -19.38 -2.46 16.41
C GLN A 5 -20.57 -2.79 15.51
N GLN A 6 -21.79 -2.88 16.08
CA GLN A 6 -23.00 -3.11 15.28
C GLN A 6 -23.31 -1.91 14.38
N LYS A 7 -23.06 -0.68 14.87
CA LYS A 7 -23.15 0.53 14.04
C LYS A 7 -22.13 0.47 12.88
N LEU A 8 -20.88 0.14 13.19
CA LEU A 8 -19.83 0.01 12.18
C LEU A 8 -20.17 -1.07 11.15
N GLN A 9 -20.62 -2.27 11.56
CA GLN A 9 -21.03 -3.33 10.64
C GLN A 9 -22.12 -2.84 9.68
N ALA A 10 -23.17 -2.18 10.18
CA ALA A 10 -24.24 -1.64 9.34
C ALA A 10 -23.73 -0.62 8.31
N ILE A 11 -22.78 0.24 8.69
CA ILE A 11 -22.15 1.21 7.79
C ILE A 11 -21.31 0.51 6.71
N LEU A 12 -20.56 -0.54 7.08
CA LEU A 12 -19.77 -1.32 6.10
C LEU A 12 -20.68 -2.04 5.10
N ASP A 13 -21.78 -2.62 5.57
CA ASP A 13 -22.77 -3.27 4.70
C ASP A 13 -23.39 -2.26 3.72
N GLN A 14 -23.77 -1.08 4.21
CA GLN A 14 -24.29 0.02 3.38
C GLN A 14 -23.25 0.53 2.36
N ALA A 15 -21.97 0.62 2.74
CA ALA A 15 -20.90 0.98 1.82
C ALA A 15 -20.81 0.00 0.64
N VAL A 16 -20.90 -1.30 0.93
CA VAL A 16 -20.88 -2.36 -0.09
C VAL A 16 -22.15 -2.35 -0.95
N ASP A 17 -23.32 -2.06 -0.38
CA ASP A 17 -24.56 -1.94 -1.15
C ASP A 17 -24.54 -0.74 -2.10
N HIS A 18 -24.06 0.42 -1.62
CA HIS A 18 -23.83 1.59 -2.49
C HIS A 18 -22.83 1.28 -3.60
N ALA A 19 -21.73 0.60 -3.26
CA ALA A 19 -20.76 0.12 -4.23
C ALA A 19 -21.45 -0.75 -5.28
N ARG A 20 -22.21 -1.78 -4.89
CA ARG A 20 -22.90 -2.69 -5.80
C ARG A 20 -23.94 -2.01 -6.69
N ALA A 21 -24.58 -0.95 -6.21
CA ALA A 21 -25.54 -0.18 -6.99
C ALA A 21 -24.90 0.72 -8.06
N SER A 22 -23.61 1.05 -7.94
CA SER A 22 -22.91 1.87 -8.93
C SER A 22 -22.80 1.18 -10.29
N THR A 23 -23.09 1.92 -11.36
CA THR A 23 -22.93 1.45 -12.75
C THR A 23 -21.53 1.72 -13.29
N GLU A 24 -20.83 2.72 -12.76
CA GLU A 24 -19.45 3.04 -13.11
C GLU A 24 -18.50 2.17 -12.29
N ARG A 25 -17.89 1.16 -12.94
CA ARG A 25 -16.99 0.22 -12.29
C ARG A 25 -15.51 0.59 -12.40
N GLY A 26 -15.14 1.61 -13.16
CA GLY A 26 -13.74 1.81 -13.57
C GLY A 26 -13.25 0.73 -14.54
N ARG A 27 -11.93 0.61 -14.70
CA ARG A 27 -11.29 -0.37 -15.61
C ARG A 27 -10.30 -1.25 -14.88
N VAL A 28 -10.43 -2.57 -15.02
CA VAL A 28 -9.50 -3.53 -14.43
C VAL A 28 -8.12 -3.40 -15.11
N ALA A 29 -7.06 -3.45 -14.30
CA ALA A 29 -5.70 -3.49 -14.81
C ALA A 29 -5.46 -4.74 -15.65
N HIS A 30 -4.91 -4.56 -16.85
CA HIS A 30 -4.80 -5.64 -17.85
C HIS A 30 -3.40 -5.72 -18.48
N TYR A 31 -2.40 -5.05 -17.90
CA TYR A 31 -1.02 -5.10 -18.41
C TYR A 31 -0.31 -6.42 -18.07
N ILE A 32 -0.79 -7.15 -17.05
CA ILE A 32 -0.43 -8.55 -16.80
C ILE A 32 -1.67 -9.45 -16.78
N PRO A 33 -1.56 -10.71 -17.23
CA PRO A 33 -2.69 -11.65 -17.28
C PRO A 33 -3.35 -11.91 -15.92
N GLU A 34 -2.58 -11.86 -14.83
CA GLU A 34 -3.05 -12.17 -13.47
C GLU A 34 -4.06 -11.13 -12.98
N LEU A 35 -3.84 -9.85 -13.26
CA LEU A 35 -4.77 -8.77 -12.89
C LEU A 35 -6.00 -8.74 -13.78
N ALA A 36 -5.85 -9.07 -15.06
CA ALA A 36 -6.94 -9.05 -16.04
C ALA A 36 -8.08 -10.03 -15.72
N LYS A 37 -7.83 -11.02 -14.85
CA LYS A 37 -8.80 -12.04 -14.41
C LYS A 37 -9.77 -11.53 -13.34
N ALA A 38 -9.52 -10.36 -12.75
CA ALA A 38 -10.34 -9.86 -11.65
C ALA A 38 -11.75 -9.45 -12.12
N ASP A 39 -12.77 -9.81 -11.35
CA ASP A 39 -14.16 -9.48 -11.64
C ASP A 39 -14.48 -8.04 -11.19
N PRO A 40 -14.81 -7.11 -12.12
CA PRO A 40 -15.12 -5.71 -11.79
C PRO A 40 -16.35 -5.51 -10.91
N GLN A 41 -17.19 -6.55 -10.70
CA GLN A 41 -18.35 -6.48 -9.82
C GLN A 41 -18.01 -6.75 -8.35
N LYS A 42 -16.78 -7.20 -8.05
CA LYS A 42 -16.35 -7.51 -6.69
C LYS A 42 -16.06 -6.25 -5.89
N ALA A 43 -16.47 -6.27 -4.62
CA ALA A 43 -16.24 -5.19 -3.68
C ALA A 43 -16.17 -5.75 -2.25
N GLY A 44 -15.09 -5.44 -1.54
CA GLY A 44 -14.89 -5.83 -0.14
C GLY A 44 -14.29 -4.69 0.67
N ILE A 45 -14.64 -4.65 1.95
CA ILE A 45 -14.08 -3.72 2.93
C ILE A 45 -13.89 -4.42 4.27
N ALA A 46 -12.77 -4.13 4.95
CA ALA A 46 -12.49 -4.60 6.30
C ALA A 46 -11.91 -3.46 7.15
N VAL A 47 -12.32 -3.40 8.40
CA VAL A 47 -11.84 -2.46 9.41
C VAL A 47 -11.27 -3.25 10.58
N THR A 48 -10.03 -3.01 10.95
CA THR A 48 -9.39 -3.58 12.15
C THR A 48 -9.20 -2.51 13.22
N LEU A 49 -9.75 -2.75 14.40
CA LEU A 49 -9.68 -1.87 15.57
C LEU A 49 -8.40 -2.12 16.39
N ASP A 50 -8.16 -1.30 17.42
CA ASP A 50 -6.94 -1.39 18.27
C ASP A 50 -6.75 -2.78 18.87
N ASN A 51 -7.84 -3.37 19.39
CA ASN A 51 -7.86 -4.70 19.99
C ASN A 51 -7.54 -5.84 19.00
N GLY A 52 -7.53 -5.58 17.69
CA GLY A 52 -7.25 -6.55 16.63
C GLY A 52 -8.49 -7.23 16.05
N GLU A 53 -9.65 -6.91 16.60
CA GLU A 53 -10.92 -7.30 16.03
C GLU A 53 -11.08 -6.71 14.65
N THR A 54 -11.57 -7.53 13.72
CA THR A 54 -11.75 -7.15 12.32
C THR A 54 -13.21 -7.34 11.96
N ILE A 55 -13.82 -6.28 11.43
CA ILE A 55 -15.21 -6.24 10.98
C ILE A 55 -15.15 -6.01 9.46
N GLY A 56 -15.91 -6.78 8.69
CA GLY A 56 -15.85 -6.69 7.23
C GLY A 56 -17.19 -6.93 6.56
N ALA A 57 -17.29 -6.47 5.31
CA ALA A 57 -18.48 -6.60 4.48
C ALA A 57 -18.09 -6.87 3.02
N GLY A 58 -18.98 -7.54 2.28
CA GLY A 58 -18.76 -7.90 0.86
C GLY A 58 -17.71 -9.00 0.67
N ASP A 59 -16.87 -8.86 -0.35
CA ASP A 59 -15.83 -9.82 -0.74
C ASP A 59 -14.50 -9.62 0.04
N TRP A 60 -14.58 -9.20 1.31
CA TRP A 60 -13.43 -8.76 2.12
C TRP A 60 -12.41 -9.85 2.46
N GLN A 61 -12.77 -11.13 2.33
CA GLN A 61 -11.87 -12.28 2.56
C GLN A 61 -11.32 -12.86 1.24
N GLN A 62 -11.50 -12.18 0.11
CA GLN A 62 -10.93 -12.61 -1.16
C GLN A 62 -9.46 -12.15 -1.27
N PRO A 63 -8.50 -13.10 -1.38
CA PRO A 63 -7.09 -12.75 -1.46
C PRO A 63 -6.73 -12.14 -2.81
N ASN A 64 -5.93 -11.08 -2.78
CA ASN A 64 -5.45 -10.36 -3.94
C ASN A 64 -4.00 -9.90 -3.73
N THR A 65 -3.26 -9.71 -4.83
CA THR A 65 -1.93 -9.09 -4.76
C THR A 65 -2.05 -7.66 -4.24
N ILE A 66 -1.25 -7.26 -3.25
CA ILE A 66 -1.30 -5.91 -2.66
C ILE A 66 -0.58 -4.86 -3.51
N GLN A 67 0.21 -5.29 -4.50
CA GLN A 67 0.88 -4.42 -5.47
C GLN A 67 1.64 -3.27 -4.78
N SER A 68 1.51 -2.04 -5.24
CA SER A 68 2.19 -0.86 -4.70
C SER A 68 1.92 -0.57 -3.21
N ILE A 69 0.98 -1.25 -2.56
CA ILE A 69 0.82 -1.16 -1.10
C ILE A 69 2.02 -1.79 -0.38
N SER A 70 2.71 -2.75 -1.01
CA SER A 70 3.95 -3.36 -0.50
C SER A 70 5.00 -2.32 -0.11
N LYS A 71 5.03 -1.18 -0.82
CA LYS A 71 5.96 -0.06 -0.59
C LYS A 71 5.85 0.49 0.84
N VAL A 72 4.67 0.45 1.45
CA VAL A 72 4.46 0.87 2.85
C VAL A 72 5.23 -0.03 3.82
N PHE A 73 5.09 -1.35 3.66
CA PHE A 73 5.73 -2.33 4.52
C PHE A 73 7.24 -2.37 4.31
N THR A 74 7.69 -2.34 3.06
CA THR A 74 9.11 -2.29 2.71
C THR A 74 9.78 -1.02 3.22
N LEU A 75 9.10 0.14 3.15
CA LEU A 75 9.59 1.38 3.77
C LEU A 75 9.69 1.28 5.29
N ALA A 76 8.67 0.71 5.95
CA ALA A 76 8.68 0.52 7.39
C ALA A 76 9.84 -0.37 7.85
N LEU A 77 10.05 -1.50 7.17
CA LEU A 77 11.17 -2.42 7.41
C LEU A 77 12.52 -1.75 7.17
N CYS A 78 12.68 -1.05 6.04
CA CYS A 78 13.92 -0.35 5.69
C CYS A 78 14.27 0.75 6.69
N LEU A 79 13.29 1.51 7.17
CA LEU A 79 13.51 2.51 8.22
C LEU A 79 13.87 1.84 9.55
N GLY A 80 13.34 0.66 9.82
CA GLY A 80 13.71 -0.20 10.95
C GLY A 80 15.21 -0.48 11.01
N THR A 81 15.79 -0.87 9.88
CA THR A 81 17.18 -1.35 9.75
C THR A 81 18.19 -0.23 9.47
N LEU A 82 17.94 0.63 8.47
CA LEU A 82 18.88 1.67 8.03
C LEU A 82 18.66 3.05 8.67
N GLY A 83 17.50 3.25 9.29
CA GLY A 83 17.14 4.52 9.91
C GLY A 83 17.05 5.69 8.92
N ASP A 84 17.36 6.89 9.39
CA ASP A 84 17.17 8.14 8.63
C ASP A 84 18.21 8.30 7.48
N ASN A 85 19.18 7.39 7.34
CA ASN A 85 20.13 7.39 6.22
C ASN A 85 19.46 7.20 4.86
N LEU A 86 18.31 6.52 4.83
CA LEU A 86 17.49 6.34 3.63
C LEU A 86 17.13 7.68 2.96
N TRP A 87 16.92 8.74 3.74
CA TRP A 87 16.47 10.04 3.23
C TRP A 87 17.53 10.81 2.43
N ARG A 88 18.76 10.31 2.38
CA ARG A 88 19.79 10.83 1.45
C ARG A 88 19.63 10.28 0.03
N ARG A 89 18.87 9.21 -0.13
CA ARG A 89 18.69 8.47 -1.39
C ARG A 89 17.30 8.64 -2.00
N VAL A 90 16.32 8.98 -1.18
CA VAL A 90 14.92 9.22 -1.58
C VAL A 90 14.33 10.34 -0.75
N GLY A 91 13.56 11.22 -1.39
CA GLY A 91 12.86 12.33 -0.76
C GLY A 91 11.60 11.93 0.01
N ARG A 92 10.77 12.94 0.32
CA ARG A 92 9.50 12.79 1.08
C ARG A 92 8.35 13.61 0.50
N GLU A 93 8.56 14.25 -0.65
CA GLU A 93 7.62 15.21 -1.22
C GLU A 93 6.80 14.60 -2.36
N PRO A 94 5.58 15.07 -2.61
CA PRO A 94 4.83 14.67 -3.80
C PRO A 94 5.60 14.93 -5.10
N SER A 95 5.31 14.11 -6.11
CA SER A 95 5.72 14.37 -7.49
C SER A 95 4.73 15.32 -8.15
N GLY A 96 5.22 16.32 -8.89
CA GLY A 96 4.38 17.18 -9.74
C GLY A 96 4.13 16.60 -11.14
N SER A 97 4.64 15.40 -11.39
CA SER A 97 4.47 14.65 -12.63
C SER A 97 4.09 13.20 -12.32
N ALA A 98 3.73 12.44 -13.36
CA ALA A 98 3.32 11.04 -13.23
C ALA A 98 4.31 10.23 -12.39
N PHE A 99 3.78 9.31 -11.58
CA PHE A 99 4.54 8.50 -10.60
C PHE A 99 5.69 7.64 -11.17
N ASP A 100 5.79 7.50 -12.49
CA ASP A 100 6.80 6.74 -13.21
C ASP A 100 7.51 7.58 -14.30
N SER A 101 7.52 8.90 -14.09
CA SER A 101 8.21 9.89 -14.92
C SER A 101 9.73 9.79 -14.78
N ILE A 102 10.41 9.44 -15.89
CA ILE A 102 11.88 9.47 -15.99
C ILE A 102 12.38 10.91 -16.02
N LEU A 103 11.66 11.83 -16.68
CA LEU A 103 12.03 13.24 -16.79
C LEU A 103 12.18 13.90 -15.42
N GLN A 104 11.27 13.60 -14.49
CA GLN A 104 11.38 14.11 -13.14
C GLN A 104 12.60 13.54 -12.42
N LEU A 105 12.86 12.25 -12.59
CA LEU A 105 14.02 11.61 -11.99
C LEU A 105 15.34 12.19 -12.52
N GLU A 106 15.36 12.59 -13.78
CA GLU A 106 16.49 13.31 -14.40
C GLU A 106 16.70 14.69 -13.80
N HIS A 107 15.65 15.50 -13.67
CA HIS A 107 15.74 16.80 -12.99
C HIS A 107 16.18 16.70 -11.53
N GLU A 108 15.91 15.57 -10.87
CA GLU A 108 16.28 15.30 -9.49
C GLU A 108 17.62 14.55 -9.35
N ASN A 109 18.40 14.47 -10.43
CA ASN A 109 19.72 13.82 -10.47
C ASN A 109 19.69 12.38 -9.92
N GLY A 110 18.64 11.63 -10.22
CA GLY A 110 18.49 10.25 -9.79
C GLY A 110 18.06 10.06 -8.32
N ILE A 111 17.66 11.12 -7.62
CA ILE A 111 17.07 11.03 -6.27
C ILE A 111 15.55 11.10 -6.38
N PRO A 112 14.80 9.99 -6.20
CA PRO A 112 13.36 10.03 -6.35
C PRO A 112 12.69 10.87 -5.27
N ARG A 113 11.60 11.55 -5.66
CA ARG A 113 10.80 12.42 -4.78
C ARG A 113 10.34 11.86 -3.45
N ASN A 114 9.88 10.60 -3.43
CA ASN A 114 9.28 9.97 -2.27
C ASN A 114 9.35 8.43 -2.43
N PRO A 115 9.16 7.64 -1.37
CA PRO A 115 9.27 6.18 -1.44
C PRO A 115 8.07 5.47 -2.11
N PHE A 116 6.98 6.19 -2.47
CA PHE A 116 5.76 5.59 -3.00
C PHE A 116 5.62 5.64 -4.53
N VAL A 117 6.42 6.48 -5.19
CA VAL A 117 6.70 6.35 -6.64
C VAL A 117 7.60 5.13 -6.92
N ASN A 118 7.56 4.60 -8.14
CA ASN A 118 8.27 3.35 -8.46
C ASN A 118 9.79 3.49 -8.26
N ALA A 119 10.39 4.57 -8.74
CA ALA A 119 11.82 4.82 -8.57
C ALA A 119 12.22 4.86 -7.08
N GLY A 120 11.41 5.51 -6.24
CA GLY A 120 11.64 5.57 -4.80
C GLY A 120 11.55 4.20 -4.14
N ALA A 121 10.53 3.41 -4.49
CA ALA A 121 10.39 2.06 -3.97
C ALA A 121 11.53 1.12 -4.41
N ILE A 122 12.05 1.29 -5.63
CA ILE A 122 13.24 0.56 -6.11
C ILE A 122 14.46 0.94 -5.27
N VAL A 123 14.67 2.23 -4.97
CA VAL A 123 15.76 2.69 -4.07
C VAL A 123 15.59 2.12 -2.65
N VAL A 124 14.37 2.11 -2.10
CA VAL A 124 14.10 1.51 -0.78
C VAL A 124 14.40 0.01 -0.79
N THR A 125 14.07 -0.69 -1.88
CA THR A 125 14.36 -2.12 -2.05
C THR A 125 15.86 -2.38 -2.11
N ASP A 126 16.60 -1.56 -2.88
CA ASP A 126 18.06 -1.63 -2.93
C ASP A 126 18.71 -1.35 -1.58
N ALA A 127 18.13 -0.44 -0.80
CA ALA A 127 18.62 -0.13 0.53
C ALA A 127 18.51 -1.35 1.47
N ILE A 128 17.43 -2.13 1.39
CA ILE A 128 17.30 -3.39 2.15
C ILE A 128 18.40 -4.39 1.77
N LEU A 129 18.78 -4.43 0.48
CA LEU A 129 19.84 -5.31 -0.01
C LEU A 129 21.25 -4.95 0.51
N ALA A 130 21.42 -3.78 1.13
CA ALA A 130 22.67 -3.47 1.85
C ALA A 130 22.88 -4.36 3.09
N THR A 131 21.80 -4.95 3.62
CA THR A 131 21.83 -5.78 4.84
C THR A 131 21.58 -7.26 4.53
N TYR A 132 20.83 -7.56 3.48
CA TYR A 132 20.34 -8.92 3.19
C TYR A 132 20.60 -9.34 1.75
N GLN A 133 20.88 -10.61 1.51
CA GLN A 133 20.83 -11.17 0.16
C GLN A 133 19.38 -11.22 -0.35
N PRO A 134 19.13 -11.28 -1.68
CA PRO A 134 17.77 -11.18 -2.23
C PRO A 134 16.75 -12.14 -1.62
N LYS A 135 17.11 -13.42 -1.43
CA LYS A 135 16.21 -14.41 -0.80
C LYS A 135 15.94 -14.11 0.67
N GLU A 136 16.94 -13.62 1.40
CA GLU A 136 16.81 -13.24 2.80
C GLU A 136 15.93 -12.01 2.94
N ALA A 137 16.12 -11.01 2.07
CA ALA A 137 15.30 -9.79 2.02
C ALA A 137 13.81 -10.12 1.80
N LEU A 138 13.51 -11.04 0.89
CA LEU A 138 12.13 -11.53 0.69
C LEU A 138 11.57 -12.22 1.93
N GLY A 139 12.38 -13.07 2.58
CA GLY A 139 12.00 -13.69 3.84
C GLY A 139 11.71 -12.68 4.96
N GLU A 140 12.52 -11.62 5.07
CA GLU A 140 12.32 -10.54 6.04
C GLU A 140 11.06 -9.72 5.74
N ILE A 141 10.78 -9.40 4.48
CA ILE A 141 9.56 -8.70 4.10
C ILE A 141 8.32 -9.54 4.46
N VAL A 142 8.31 -10.83 4.10
CA VAL A 142 7.21 -11.75 4.42
C VAL A 142 7.05 -11.87 5.93
N ARG A 143 8.11 -12.16 6.68
CA ARG A 143 8.08 -12.27 8.15
C ARG A 143 7.59 -10.98 8.81
N PHE A 144 8.04 -9.82 8.31
CA PHE A 144 7.60 -8.54 8.85
C PHE A 144 6.09 -8.38 8.71
N VAL A 145 5.53 -8.68 7.53
CA VAL A 145 4.08 -8.58 7.33
C VAL A 145 3.31 -9.64 8.12
N GLN A 146 3.76 -10.89 8.13
CA GLN A 146 3.17 -11.95 8.95
C GLN A 146 3.16 -11.58 10.44
N GLY A 147 4.22 -10.91 10.92
CA GLY A 147 4.27 -10.37 12.28
C GLY A 147 3.30 -9.21 12.54
N LEU A 148 2.99 -8.40 11.52
CA LEU A 148 1.97 -7.33 11.62
C LEU A 148 0.54 -7.90 11.67
N THR A 149 0.29 -9.01 10.97
CA THR A 149 -1.04 -9.62 10.86
C THR A 149 -1.32 -10.67 11.92
N GLY A 150 -0.29 -11.34 12.42
CA GLY A 150 -0.42 -12.58 13.19
C GLY A 150 -0.84 -13.78 12.34
N ASP A 151 -0.59 -13.74 11.02
CA ASP A 151 -1.04 -14.73 10.05
C ASP A 151 0.14 -15.20 9.20
N ASP A 152 0.50 -16.48 9.33
CA ASP A 152 1.62 -17.11 8.63
C ASP A 152 1.28 -17.61 7.22
N GLN A 153 0.01 -17.47 6.79
CA GLN A 153 -0.44 -17.89 5.46
C GLN A 153 -0.16 -16.85 4.38
N ILE A 154 0.26 -15.63 4.74
CA ILE A 154 0.61 -14.58 3.78
C ILE A 154 1.84 -15.01 2.98
N PHE A 155 1.71 -14.98 1.66
CA PHE A 155 2.71 -15.49 0.72
C PHE A 155 2.89 -14.57 -0.50
N ILE A 156 3.92 -14.86 -1.30
CA ILE A 156 4.19 -14.19 -2.58
C ILE A 156 3.63 -15.08 -3.70
N ASP A 157 2.71 -14.56 -4.53
CA ASP A 157 2.25 -15.30 -5.71
C ASP A 157 3.32 -15.24 -6.80
N GLY A 158 4.01 -16.37 -7.01
CA GLY A 158 5.08 -16.49 -8.00
C GLY A 158 4.63 -16.20 -9.44
N ARG A 159 3.35 -16.42 -9.79
CA ARG A 159 2.83 -16.09 -11.14
C ARG A 159 2.72 -14.58 -11.32
N VAL A 160 2.21 -13.87 -10.30
CA VAL A 160 2.15 -12.40 -10.32
C VAL A 160 3.55 -11.83 -10.40
N ALA A 161 4.48 -12.33 -9.56
CA ALA A 161 5.87 -11.87 -9.56
C ALA A 161 6.54 -12.08 -10.93
N GLN A 162 6.34 -13.25 -11.54
CA GLN A 162 6.89 -13.56 -12.87
C GLN A 162 6.31 -12.64 -13.94
N SER A 163 4.99 -12.43 -13.99
CA SER A 163 4.37 -11.55 -14.99
C SER A 163 4.78 -10.09 -14.84
N GLU A 164 4.91 -9.60 -13.60
CA GLU A 164 5.46 -8.27 -13.31
C GLU A 164 6.92 -8.15 -13.80
N GLU A 165 7.72 -9.20 -13.59
CA GLU A 165 9.09 -9.24 -14.08
C GLU A 165 9.15 -9.23 -15.62
N GLU A 166 8.38 -10.07 -16.30
CA GLU A 166 8.36 -10.15 -17.76
C GLU A 166 7.98 -8.80 -18.39
N THR A 167 6.93 -8.16 -17.87
CA THR A 167 6.38 -6.90 -18.41
C THR A 167 7.01 -5.62 -17.85
N GLY A 168 7.88 -5.72 -16.84
CA GLY A 168 8.46 -4.61 -16.08
C GLY A 168 9.48 -3.72 -16.79
N HIS A 169 9.34 -3.47 -18.10
CA HIS A 169 10.29 -2.66 -18.90
C HIS A 169 10.50 -1.26 -18.32
N ARG A 170 9.43 -0.61 -17.85
CA ARG A 170 9.52 0.73 -17.24
C ARG A 170 10.32 0.72 -15.96
N ASN A 171 10.12 -0.29 -15.11
CA ASN A 171 10.88 -0.44 -13.87
C ASN A 171 12.36 -0.78 -14.15
N ARG A 172 12.65 -1.57 -15.19
CA ARG A 172 14.03 -1.77 -15.68
C ARG A 172 14.69 -0.46 -16.10
N ALA A 173 13.99 0.36 -16.89
CA ALA A 173 14.51 1.65 -17.32
C ALA A 173 14.80 2.58 -16.12
N LEU A 174 13.87 2.68 -15.17
CA LEU A 174 14.06 3.45 -13.94
C LEU A 174 15.26 2.92 -13.13
N ALA A 175 15.38 1.61 -12.95
CA ALA A 175 16.48 1.03 -12.18
C ALA A 175 17.85 1.25 -12.85
N HIS A 176 17.97 1.05 -14.15
CA HIS A 176 19.22 1.35 -14.86
C HIS A 176 19.57 2.84 -14.82
N TYR A 177 18.57 3.72 -14.89
CA TYR A 177 18.78 5.15 -14.73
C TYR A 177 19.29 5.48 -13.32
N LEU A 178 18.65 4.97 -12.27
CA LEU A 178 19.11 5.14 -10.89
C LEU A 178 20.54 4.62 -10.67
N ALA A 179 20.89 3.48 -11.27
CA ALA A 179 22.23 2.94 -11.23
C ALA A 179 23.24 3.87 -11.93
N SER A 180 22.88 4.45 -13.08
CA SER A 180 23.73 5.40 -13.80
C SER A 180 24.00 6.69 -13.01
N CYS A 181 23.06 7.10 -12.16
CA CYS A 181 23.21 8.22 -11.23
C CYS A 181 23.92 7.84 -9.91
N GLY A 182 24.33 6.57 -9.74
CA GLY A 182 24.96 6.10 -8.51
C GLY A 182 24.01 6.03 -7.31
N ASN A 183 22.70 5.88 -7.53
CA ASN A 183 21.70 5.72 -6.46
C ASN A 183 21.13 4.29 -6.37
N LEU A 184 21.73 3.32 -7.05
CA LEU A 184 21.61 1.89 -6.74
C LEU A 184 23.00 1.32 -6.44
N TYR A 185 23.09 0.57 -5.35
CA TYR A 185 24.37 0.00 -4.88
C TYR A 185 24.47 -1.50 -5.13
N ASN A 186 23.35 -2.16 -5.47
CA ASN A 186 23.30 -3.57 -5.77
C ASN A 186 23.02 -3.81 -7.25
N PRO A 187 23.27 -5.03 -7.78
CA PRO A 187 22.91 -5.38 -9.14
C PRO A 187 21.43 -5.11 -9.42
N VAL A 188 21.14 -4.41 -10.52
CA VAL A 188 19.77 -4.03 -10.91
C VAL A 188 18.82 -5.23 -10.92
N ALA A 189 19.27 -6.38 -11.42
CA ALA A 189 18.48 -7.60 -11.45
C ALA A 189 18.08 -8.11 -10.05
N HIS A 190 18.98 -8.00 -9.06
CA HIS A 190 18.68 -8.40 -7.68
C HIS A 190 17.65 -7.47 -7.04
N THR A 191 17.85 -6.15 -7.19
CA THR A 191 16.91 -5.14 -6.68
C THR A 191 15.52 -5.30 -7.29
N LEU A 192 15.45 -5.46 -8.62
CA LEU A 192 14.17 -5.63 -9.31
C LEU A 192 13.51 -6.97 -8.98
N GLY A 193 14.27 -8.06 -8.85
CA GLY A 193 13.73 -9.35 -8.43
C GLY A 193 13.02 -9.25 -7.08
N VAL A 194 13.62 -8.57 -6.09
CA VAL A 194 12.96 -8.33 -4.80
C VAL A 194 11.76 -7.39 -4.94
N TYR A 195 11.86 -6.35 -5.76
CA TYR A 195 10.79 -5.39 -6.00
C TYR A 195 9.53 -6.05 -6.60
N TYR A 196 9.66 -6.88 -7.62
CA TYR A 196 8.50 -7.58 -8.22
C TYR A 196 7.86 -8.56 -7.23
N ASN A 197 8.68 -9.29 -6.47
CA ASN A 197 8.21 -10.25 -5.49
C ASN A 197 7.47 -9.57 -4.30
N GLN A 198 7.92 -8.42 -3.81
CA GLN A 198 7.16 -7.70 -2.76
C GLN A 198 5.79 -7.21 -3.27
N CYS A 199 5.68 -6.79 -4.54
CA CYS A 199 4.41 -6.36 -5.11
C CYS A 199 3.44 -7.55 -5.23
N ALA A 200 3.96 -8.75 -5.46
CA ALA A 200 3.20 -9.99 -5.54
C ALA A 200 2.79 -10.61 -4.19
N LEU A 201 3.05 -9.95 -3.06
CA LEU A 201 2.47 -10.32 -1.77
C LEU A 201 0.94 -10.39 -1.88
N THR A 202 0.35 -11.47 -1.39
CA THR A 202 -1.09 -11.74 -1.51
C THR A 202 -1.77 -11.68 -0.15
N MET A 203 -2.82 -10.86 -0.05
CA MET A 203 -3.63 -10.67 1.15
C MET A 203 -5.09 -10.41 0.79
N ASP A 204 -6.00 -10.79 1.69
CA ASP A 204 -7.37 -10.27 1.65
C ASP A 204 -7.49 -8.92 2.38
N CYS A 205 -8.69 -8.32 2.42
CA CYS A 205 -8.87 -7.04 3.13
C CYS A 205 -8.65 -7.20 4.64
N ALA A 206 -9.01 -8.33 5.24
CA ALA A 206 -8.82 -8.58 6.68
C ALA A 206 -7.34 -8.58 7.07
N GLN A 207 -6.54 -9.32 6.30
CA GLN A 207 -5.09 -9.41 6.45
C GLN A 207 -4.47 -8.04 6.21
N LEU A 208 -4.88 -7.32 5.17
CA LEU A 208 -4.33 -6.00 4.86
C LEU A 208 -4.68 -4.94 5.92
N SER A 209 -5.90 -4.92 6.44
CA SER A 209 -6.31 -3.99 7.50
C SER A 209 -5.58 -4.30 8.82
N ARG A 210 -5.35 -5.58 9.15
CA ARG A 210 -4.49 -5.97 10.27
C ARG A 210 -3.04 -5.53 10.05
N ALA A 211 -2.51 -5.74 8.84
CA ALA A 211 -1.14 -5.38 8.49
C ALA A 211 -0.90 -3.87 8.62
N GLY A 212 -1.87 -3.04 8.23
CA GLY A 212 -1.79 -1.59 8.33
C GLY A 212 -2.04 -1.01 9.72
N ARG A 213 -2.55 -1.81 10.67
CA ARG A 213 -2.95 -1.38 12.01
C ARG A 213 -1.87 -0.61 12.76
N PHE A 214 -0.60 -0.98 12.63
CA PHE A 214 0.49 -0.28 13.31
C PHE A 214 0.57 1.21 12.92
N LEU A 215 0.11 1.60 11.72
CA LEU A 215 0.12 2.99 11.26
C LEU A 215 -0.92 3.83 12.02
N ALA A 216 -2.08 3.24 12.29
CA ALA A 216 -3.15 3.86 13.07
C ALA A 216 -2.76 4.00 14.54
N PHE A 217 -2.04 3.02 15.09
CA PHE A 217 -1.70 2.94 16.53
C PHE A 217 -0.22 3.20 16.83
N ALA A 218 0.33 4.26 16.23
CA ALA A 218 1.63 4.84 16.58
C ALA A 218 2.81 3.85 16.56
N GLY A 219 2.77 2.87 15.65
CA GLY A 219 3.81 1.87 15.46
C GLY A 219 3.72 0.65 16.38
N THR A 220 2.63 0.51 17.13
CA THR A 220 2.44 -0.58 18.11
C THR A 220 1.25 -1.47 17.77
N LEU A 221 1.27 -2.71 18.28
CA LEU A 221 0.19 -3.69 18.11
C LEU A 221 -0.13 -4.41 19.43
N GLY A 222 -1.40 -4.79 19.58
CA GLY A 222 -1.89 -5.64 20.65
C GLY A 222 -1.92 -4.98 22.05
N PRO A 223 -2.49 -5.67 23.05
CA PRO A 223 -2.65 -5.13 24.40
C PRO A 223 -1.31 -4.82 25.07
N ASN A 224 -0.26 -5.57 24.72
CA ASN A 224 1.09 -5.35 25.24
C ASN A 224 1.86 -4.24 24.53
N ARG A 225 1.24 -3.55 23.56
CA ARG A 225 1.84 -2.44 22.79
C ARG A 225 3.18 -2.85 22.16
N GLN A 226 3.24 -4.05 21.58
CA GLN A 226 4.43 -4.56 20.90
C GLN A 226 4.85 -3.55 19.84
N GLN A 227 6.09 -3.05 19.95
CA GLN A 227 6.59 -2.04 19.03
C GLN A 227 7.06 -2.70 17.73
N MET A 228 6.35 -2.39 16.64
CA MET A 228 6.72 -2.83 15.29
C MET A 228 7.63 -1.80 14.61
N VAL A 229 7.31 -0.51 14.79
CA VAL A 229 8.16 0.62 14.41
C VAL A 229 8.04 1.71 15.47
N SER A 230 8.99 2.64 15.52
CA SER A 230 8.87 3.78 16.45
C SER A 230 7.70 4.69 16.08
N MET A 231 7.08 5.32 17.08
CA MET A 231 5.98 6.28 16.88
C MET A 231 6.33 7.36 15.84
N LYS A 232 7.56 7.88 15.90
CA LYS A 232 8.06 8.89 14.96
C LYS A 232 8.07 8.37 13.52
N ARG A 233 8.42 7.11 13.30
CA ARG A 233 8.41 6.46 11.96
C ARG A 233 6.99 6.20 11.49
N ALA A 234 6.11 5.64 12.32
CA ALA A 234 4.71 5.40 11.96
C ALA A 234 4.02 6.69 11.50
N ARG A 235 4.15 7.78 12.27
CA ARG A 235 3.58 9.09 11.90
C ARG A 235 4.14 9.64 10.58
N ARG A 236 5.45 9.49 10.35
CA ARG A 236 6.09 9.96 9.10
C ARG A 236 5.65 9.13 7.89
N ILE A 237 5.52 7.81 8.04
CA ILE A 237 5.00 6.94 6.97
C ILE A 237 3.57 7.34 6.64
N ALA A 238 2.71 7.53 7.65
CA ALA A 238 1.35 8.02 7.46
C ALA A 238 1.30 9.40 6.78
N ALA A 239 2.19 10.33 7.14
CA ALA A 239 2.28 11.62 6.47
C ALA A 239 2.62 11.50 4.97
N ILE A 240 3.57 10.63 4.62
CA ILE A 240 3.90 10.37 3.20
C ILE A 240 2.74 9.65 2.51
N MET A 241 2.00 8.78 3.19
CA MET A 241 0.81 8.11 2.62
C MET A 241 -0.26 9.13 2.28
N LEU A 242 -0.51 10.10 3.16
CA LEU A 242 -1.48 11.17 2.92
C LEU A 242 -1.12 11.99 1.67
N THR A 243 0.15 12.32 1.47
CA THR A 243 0.56 13.24 0.41
C THR A 243 0.98 12.55 -0.90
N CYS A 244 1.40 11.29 -0.85
CA CYS A 244 2.00 10.58 -1.98
C CYS A 244 1.35 9.21 -2.27
N GLY A 245 0.26 8.86 -1.58
CA GLY A 245 -0.27 7.50 -1.54
C GLY A 245 -1.13 7.05 -2.72
N HIS A 246 -1.69 7.97 -3.50
CA HIS A 246 -2.69 7.70 -4.55
C HIS A 246 -2.28 8.23 -5.92
N TYR A 247 -1.00 8.08 -6.26
CA TYR A 247 -0.44 8.58 -7.52
C TYR A 247 -0.76 10.07 -7.70
N ASP A 248 -1.15 10.48 -8.91
CA ASP A 248 -1.54 11.84 -9.25
C ASP A 248 -2.90 12.23 -8.62
N GLY A 249 -3.61 11.28 -7.99
CA GLY A 249 -4.86 11.49 -7.25
C GLY A 249 -4.69 11.75 -5.75
N SER A 250 -3.46 11.88 -5.23
CA SER A 250 -3.24 12.02 -3.77
C SER A 250 -3.91 13.24 -3.15
N GLY A 251 -3.92 14.37 -3.85
CA GLY A 251 -4.61 15.59 -3.39
C GLY A 251 -6.13 15.44 -3.35
N ASP A 252 -6.73 14.88 -4.41
CA ASP A 252 -8.17 14.62 -4.50
C ASP A 252 -8.63 13.61 -3.44
N PHE A 253 -7.85 12.53 -3.25
CA PHE A 253 -8.12 11.53 -2.22
C PHE A 253 -8.07 12.15 -0.82
N ALA A 254 -7.05 12.96 -0.51
CA ALA A 254 -6.95 13.64 0.78
C ALA A 254 -8.14 14.59 1.01
N TYR A 255 -8.61 15.29 -0.02
CA TYR A 255 -9.77 16.18 0.06
C TYR A 255 -11.08 15.42 0.32
N ARG A 256 -11.29 14.27 -0.34
CA ARG A 256 -12.54 13.49 -0.25
C ARG A 256 -12.61 12.57 0.96
N VAL A 257 -11.52 11.86 1.24
CA VAL A 257 -11.47 10.79 2.26
C VAL A 257 -10.81 11.26 3.55
N GLY A 258 -9.86 12.19 3.49
CA GLY A 258 -9.26 12.77 4.70
C GLY A 258 -8.34 11.84 5.50
N LEU A 259 -7.82 10.75 4.90
CA LEU A 259 -6.99 9.76 5.60
C LEU A 259 -5.66 9.47 4.91
N PRO A 260 -4.59 9.19 5.68
CA PRO A 260 -3.40 8.49 5.19
C PRO A 260 -3.78 7.16 4.55
N ALA A 261 -3.50 7.00 3.26
CA ALA A 261 -3.78 5.74 2.57
C ALA A 261 -2.80 5.47 1.42
N LYS A 262 -2.74 4.21 0.97
CA LYS A 262 -1.95 3.77 -0.18
C LYS A 262 -2.78 2.82 -1.04
N SER A 263 -2.82 3.10 -2.35
CA SER A 263 -3.48 2.24 -3.34
C SER A 263 -2.53 1.25 -4.02
N GLY A 264 -3.09 0.17 -4.55
CA GLY A 264 -2.45 -0.78 -5.45
C GLY A 264 -3.27 -0.94 -6.74
N VAL A 265 -2.59 -1.21 -7.86
CA VAL A 265 -3.25 -1.42 -9.17
C VAL A 265 -4.11 -2.69 -9.24
N SER A 266 -4.07 -3.53 -8.21
CA SER A 266 -5.02 -4.62 -8.00
C SER A 266 -6.40 -4.15 -7.55
N GLY A 267 -6.56 -2.85 -7.28
CA GLY A 267 -7.77 -2.26 -6.74
C GLY A 267 -7.87 -2.31 -5.22
N MET A 268 -6.80 -2.74 -4.53
CA MET A 268 -6.74 -2.63 -3.08
C MET A 268 -6.36 -1.20 -2.65
N ILE A 269 -6.88 -0.75 -1.51
CA ILE A 269 -6.44 0.46 -0.82
C ILE A 269 -6.29 0.14 0.67
N LEU A 270 -5.17 0.54 1.27
CA LEU A 270 -4.94 0.52 2.71
C LEU A 270 -5.06 1.93 3.26
N ALA A 271 -5.85 2.15 4.31
CA ALA A 271 -6.01 3.41 5.02
C ALA A 271 -5.77 3.26 6.53
N ALA A 272 -5.30 4.35 7.15
CA ALA A 272 -5.09 4.43 8.59
C ALA A 272 -5.88 5.60 9.18
N VAL A 273 -6.73 5.31 10.16
CA VAL A 273 -7.46 6.29 10.97
C VAL A 273 -6.70 6.47 12.28
N PRO A 274 -5.98 7.59 12.48
CA PRO A 274 -5.09 7.74 13.64
C PRO A 274 -5.82 7.54 14.97
N GLY A 275 -5.34 6.58 15.76
CA GLY A 275 -5.88 6.25 17.08
C GLY A 275 -7.21 5.49 17.09
N ILE A 276 -7.78 5.14 15.94
CA ILE A 276 -9.12 4.55 15.86
C ILE A 276 -9.12 3.18 15.17
N ALA A 277 -8.61 3.08 13.94
CA ALA A 277 -8.70 1.87 13.15
C ALA A 277 -7.76 1.87 11.93
N SER A 278 -7.54 0.69 11.33
CA SER A 278 -7.01 0.57 9.98
C SER A 278 -8.06 -0.06 9.07
N ILE A 279 -8.17 0.45 7.84
CA ILE A 279 -9.19 0.05 6.87
C ILE A 279 -8.48 -0.50 5.64
N ALA A 280 -8.99 -1.59 5.08
CA ALA A 280 -8.63 -2.05 3.76
C ALA A 280 -9.88 -2.19 2.91
N VAL A 281 -9.80 -1.76 1.66
CA VAL A 281 -10.85 -1.99 0.66
C VAL A 281 -10.26 -2.68 -0.56
N TRP A 282 -11.11 -3.38 -1.28
CA TRP A 282 -10.78 -3.96 -2.56
C TRP A 282 -11.95 -3.85 -3.54
N SER A 283 -11.67 -3.26 -4.69
CA SER A 283 -12.48 -3.42 -5.91
C SER A 283 -11.58 -3.20 -7.12
N PRO A 284 -11.50 -4.13 -8.08
CA PRO A 284 -10.41 -4.17 -9.06
C PRO A 284 -10.49 -3.09 -10.15
N GLY A 285 -11.65 -2.45 -10.32
CA GLY A 285 -11.82 -1.43 -11.34
C GLY A 285 -11.19 -0.09 -10.93
N LEU A 286 -10.24 0.38 -11.73
CA LEU A 286 -9.46 1.58 -11.47
C LEU A 286 -10.02 2.81 -12.19
N ASP A 287 -9.84 3.97 -11.58
CA ASP A 287 -10.04 5.28 -12.20
C ASP A 287 -8.88 5.66 -13.14
N ARG A 288 -8.93 6.88 -13.70
CA ARG A 288 -7.89 7.41 -14.59
C ARG A 288 -6.51 7.58 -13.93
N ASN A 289 -6.45 7.62 -12.60
CA ASN A 289 -5.22 7.79 -11.82
C ASN A 289 -4.65 6.45 -11.35
N GLY A 290 -5.31 5.32 -11.64
CA GLY A 290 -4.89 3.99 -11.22
C GLY A 290 -5.32 3.63 -9.78
N ASN A 291 -6.27 4.36 -9.20
CA ASN A 291 -6.84 4.07 -7.89
C ASN A 291 -8.17 3.32 -8.03
N SER A 292 -8.51 2.45 -7.07
CA SER A 292 -9.81 1.76 -7.08
C SER A 292 -10.96 2.77 -7.04
N HIS A 293 -11.79 2.79 -8.07
CA HIS A 293 -12.91 3.74 -8.17
C HIS A 293 -13.96 3.46 -7.09
N ILE A 294 -14.48 2.24 -7.08
CA ILE A 294 -15.46 1.77 -6.10
C ILE A 294 -14.84 1.68 -4.70
N GLY A 295 -13.57 1.25 -4.57
CA GLY A 295 -12.87 1.22 -3.29
C GLY A 295 -12.77 2.60 -2.64
N THR A 296 -12.49 3.64 -3.42
CA THR A 296 -12.45 5.03 -2.92
C THR A 296 -13.82 5.51 -2.46
N GLN A 297 -14.89 5.18 -3.20
CA GLN A 297 -16.27 5.52 -2.79
C GLN A 297 -16.69 4.82 -1.49
N MET A 298 -16.33 3.54 -1.32
CA MET A 298 -16.59 2.83 -0.07
C MET A 298 -15.85 3.47 1.11
N LEU A 299 -14.57 3.84 0.91
CA LEU A 299 -13.81 4.54 1.96
C LEU A 299 -14.45 5.88 2.31
N GLU A 300 -14.77 6.71 1.31
CA GLU A 300 -15.42 8.01 1.50
C GLU A 300 -16.75 7.89 2.25
N TYR A 301 -17.57 6.90 1.91
CA TYR A 301 -18.83 6.64 2.62
C TYR A 301 -18.59 6.32 4.10
N VAL A 302 -17.68 5.38 4.39
CA VAL A 302 -17.37 4.99 5.77
C VAL A 302 -16.77 6.15 6.56
N THR A 303 -15.86 6.93 5.97
CA THR A 303 -15.23 8.06 6.67
C THR A 303 -16.23 9.16 6.99
N ASN A 304 -17.19 9.41 6.10
CA ASN A 304 -18.24 10.42 6.33
C ASN A 304 -19.23 9.99 7.42
N GLU A 305 -19.72 8.74 7.37
CA GLU A 305 -20.68 8.24 8.37
C GLU A 305 -20.07 8.08 9.77
N MET A 306 -18.75 7.88 9.84
CA MET A 306 -18.02 7.73 11.09
C MET A 306 -17.32 9.01 11.58
N ASP A 307 -17.35 10.08 10.80
CA ASP A 307 -16.58 11.32 11.03
C ASP A 307 -15.07 11.03 11.24
N TRP A 308 -14.51 10.17 10.38
CA TRP A 308 -13.12 9.76 10.43
C TRP A 308 -12.28 10.54 9.44
N THR A 309 -11.56 11.54 9.95
CA THR A 309 -10.66 12.39 9.16
C THR A 309 -9.46 12.84 9.99
N VAL A 310 -8.35 13.17 9.34
CA VAL A 310 -7.21 13.84 9.99
C VAL A 310 -7.32 15.37 9.98
N PHE A 311 -8.33 15.91 9.30
CA PHE A 311 -8.61 17.33 9.18
C PHE A 311 -9.79 17.69 10.07
N SER A 312 -9.51 18.37 11.17
CA SER A 312 -10.48 18.87 12.16
C SER A 312 -10.30 20.36 12.37
#